data_AF-A0A1M7RIS5-F1
#
_entry.id   AF-A0A1M7RIS5-F1
#
_cell.length_a   1.000
_cell.length_b   1.000
_cell.length_c   1.000
_cell.angle_alpha   90.00
_cell.angle_beta   90.00
_cell.angle_gamma   90.00
#
_symmetry.space_group_name_H-M   'P 1'
#
loop_
_entity.id
_entity.type
_entity.pdbx_description
1 polymer ?
#
loop_
_entity_poly.entity_id
_entity_poly.type
_entity_poly.pdbx_seq_one_letter_code
_entity_poly.pdbx_strand_id
1 'polypeptide(L)'
;MSESRKSLSFPKWLLLLGCIIIAAVFIFNLGAVTGDSSMERIGQFGDAMGGITAPVLNLISSILVFYALKAQVDANNQIQCQIEDQKKTKEVQDESENLHLLYRYLDENINSFNFSSLPKEYLRNKKSLIFNKNLTGGKAFEQLTQQMRCHFHGPQQVLEENQFVSEYFSILTLMDELITKLLICKCANKDILLVLVKHQFLYKIANNIKGNDIDTLVVEYCDDCKCNHGLPENIRNVIKNIQKRLIDVK
;
A
#
# COMPACT_ATOMS: atom_id res chain seq x y z
N MET A 1 -27.72 -13.89 12.10
CA MET A 1 -27.84 -13.00 13.28
C MET A 1 -28.97 -13.38 14.26
N SER A 2 -29.71 -14.49 14.06
CA SER A 2 -30.80 -14.94 14.95
C SER A 2 -30.42 -16.07 15.92
N GLU A 3 -29.30 -16.77 15.70
CA GLU A 3 -28.86 -17.90 16.55
C GLU A 3 -28.09 -17.49 17.81
N SER A 4 -27.38 -16.34 17.80
CA SER A 4 -26.60 -15.89 18.97
C SER A 4 -27.46 -15.43 20.15
N ARG A 5 -28.75 -15.12 19.92
CA ARG A 5 -29.66 -14.61 20.95
C ARG A 5 -30.29 -15.72 21.80
N LYS A 6 -30.35 -16.96 21.29
CA LYS A 6 -30.91 -18.12 22.01
C LYS A 6 -29.90 -18.83 22.92
N SER A 7 -28.58 -18.64 22.73
CA SER A 7 -27.56 -19.36 23.51
C SER A 7 -27.21 -18.73 24.86
N LEU A 8 -27.61 -17.47 25.11
CA LEU A 8 -27.29 -16.75 26.35
C LEU A 8 -28.36 -16.85 27.45
N SER A 9 -29.55 -17.38 27.16
CA SER A 9 -30.60 -17.51 28.19
C SER A 9 -30.30 -18.69 29.13
N PHE A 10 -29.90 -19.84 28.59
CA PHE A 10 -29.65 -21.05 29.36
C PHE A 10 -28.49 -20.92 30.38
N PRO A 11 -27.32 -20.33 30.05
CA PRO A 11 -26.24 -20.13 31.01
C PRO A 11 -26.61 -19.15 32.14
N LYS A 12 -27.42 -18.12 31.85
CA LYS A 12 -27.91 -17.18 32.87
C LYS A 12 -28.81 -17.87 33.88
N TRP A 13 -29.72 -18.72 33.42
CA TRP A 13 -30.58 -19.51 34.30
C TRP A 13 -29.80 -20.55 35.11
N LEU A 14 -28.75 -21.16 34.52
CA LEU A 14 -27.88 -22.10 35.21
C LEU A 14 -27.05 -21.43 36.31
N LEU A 15 -26.54 -20.22 36.05
CA LEU A 15 -25.80 -19.41 37.02
C LEU A 15 -26.73 -18.97 38.17
N LEU A 16 -27.94 -18.52 37.84
CA LEU A 16 -28.96 -18.11 38.82
C LEU A 16 -29.39 -19.30 39.69
N LEU A 17 -29.57 -20.49 39.09
CA LEU A 17 -29.81 -21.74 39.81
C LEU A 17 -28.65 -22.09 40.76
N GLY A 18 -27.39 -21.98 40.30
CA GLY A 18 -26.21 -22.19 41.13
C GLY A 18 -26.16 -21.23 42.33
N CYS A 19 -26.43 -19.95 42.12
CA CYS A 19 -26.52 -18.96 43.19
C CYS A 19 -27.67 -19.25 44.17
N ILE A 20 -28.84 -19.69 43.68
CA ILE A 20 -29.97 -20.09 44.53
C ILE A 20 -29.61 -21.32 45.37
N ILE A 21 -28.95 -22.33 44.81
CA ILE A 21 -28.53 -23.54 45.54
C ILE A 21 -27.54 -23.17 46.66
N ILE A 22 -26.55 -22.34 46.37
CA ILE A 22 -25.58 -21.87 47.37
C ILE A 22 -26.29 -21.06 48.48
N ALA A 23 -27.20 -20.16 48.11
CA ALA A 23 -27.98 -19.38 49.07
C ALA A 23 -28.91 -20.25 49.91
N ALA A 24 -29.55 -21.26 49.32
CA ALA A 24 -30.42 -22.21 50.02
C ALA A 24 -29.63 -23.06 51.03
N VAL A 25 -28.45 -23.55 50.66
CA VAL A 25 -27.54 -24.28 51.57
C VAL A 25 -27.09 -23.36 52.71
N PHE A 26 -26.77 -22.10 52.43
CA PHE A 26 -26.37 -21.13 53.46
C PHE A 26 -27.50 -20.81 54.45
N ILE A 27 -28.71 -20.53 53.96
CA ILE A 27 -29.88 -20.20 54.79
C ILE A 27 -30.33 -21.40 55.63
N PHE A 28 -30.31 -22.61 55.06
CA PHE A 28 -30.69 -23.83 55.78
C PHE A 28 -29.71 -24.15 56.93
N ASN A 29 -28.40 -23.93 56.71
CA ASN A 29 -27.40 -24.10 57.77
C ASN A 29 -27.43 -22.98 58.83
N LEU A 30 -27.94 -21.79 58.50
CA LEU A 30 -28.07 -20.69 59.45
C LEU A 30 -28.98 -21.04 60.65
N GLY A 31 -30.03 -21.84 60.43
CA GLY A 31 -30.93 -22.30 61.50
C GLY A 31 -30.31 -23.35 62.44
N ALA A 32 -29.31 -24.11 61.98
CA ALA A 32 -28.57 -25.08 62.81
C ALA A 32 -27.50 -24.41 63.68
N VAL A 33 -26.97 -23.25 63.26
CA VAL A 33 -25.98 -22.46 64.01
C VAL A 33 -26.58 -21.74 65.23
N THR A 34 -27.89 -21.47 65.22
CA THR A 34 -28.60 -20.76 66.30
C THR A 34 -29.26 -21.67 67.36
N GLY A 35 -29.21 -23.00 67.20
CA GLY A 35 -29.84 -23.97 68.10
C GLY A 35 -28.82 -24.95 68.69
N ASP A 36 -29.00 -25.30 69.98
CA ASP A 36 -28.15 -26.19 70.79
C ASP A 36 -28.13 -27.63 70.25
N SER A 37 -27.45 -27.81 69.11
CA SER A 37 -27.31 -29.08 68.41
C SER A 37 -25.82 -29.40 68.29
N SER A 38 -25.45 -30.54 68.86
CA SER A 38 -24.08 -31.07 68.90
C SER A 38 -23.38 -30.91 67.54
N MET A 39 -22.25 -30.23 67.51
CA MET A 39 -21.46 -29.91 66.31
C MET A 39 -21.14 -31.14 65.44
N GLU A 40 -21.06 -32.32 66.04
CA GLU A 40 -20.86 -33.62 65.38
C GLU A 40 -22.05 -34.03 64.46
N ARG A 41 -23.29 -33.75 64.88
CA ARG A 41 -24.48 -34.00 64.04
C ARG A 41 -24.53 -33.03 62.85
N ILE A 42 -24.25 -31.76 63.09
CA ILE A 42 -24.18 -30.75 62.02
C ILE A 42 -23.09 -31.12 61.00
N GLY A 43 -21.94 -31.61 61.46
CA GLY A 43 -20.87 -32.14 60.60
C GLY A 43 -21.33 -33.30 59.72
N GLN A 44 -21.98 -34.31 60.29
CA GLN A 44 -22.50 -35.47 59.54
C GLN A 44 -23.58 -35.09 58.51
N PHE A 45 -24.45 -34.13 58.83
CA PHE A 45 -25.42 -33.60 57.87
C PHE A 45 -24.74 -32.79 56.75
N GLY A 46 -23.73 -31.98 57.10
CA GLY A 46 -22.91 -31.25 56.15
C GLY A 46 -22.17 -32.18 55.19
N ASP A 47 -21.62 -33.28 55.68
CA ASP A 47 -20.92 -34.28 54.87
C ASP A 47 -21.87 -35.03 53.92
N ALA A 48 -23.07 -35.40 54.39
CA ALA A 48 -24.08 -36.05 53.55
C ALA A 48 -24.64 -35.10 52.47
N MET A 49 -24.90 -33.84 52.81
CA MET A 49 -25.33 -32.84 51.84
C MET A 49 -24.20 -32.49 50.86
N GLY A 50 -22.97 -32.35 51.34
CA GLY A 50 -21.78 -32.12 50.53
C GLY A 50 -21.53 -33.26 49.54
N GLY A 51 -21.67 -34.51 49.97
CA GLY A 51 -21.49 -35.70 49.12
C GLY A 51 -22.45 -35.77 47.93
N ILE A 52 -23.67 -35.24 48.05
CA ILE A 52 -24.68 -35.22 46.97
C ILE A 52 -24.59 -33.94 46.15
N THR A 53 -24.38 -32.79 46.80
CA THR A 53 -24.35 -31.48 46.12
C THR A 53 -23.05 -31.24 45.36
N ALA A 54 -21.91 -31.74 45.84
CA ALA A 54 -20.62 -31.52 45.19
C ALA A 54 -20.56 -32.08 43.76
N PRO A 55 -20.99 -33.32 43.45
CA PRO A 55 -21.04 -33.80 42.07
C PRO A 55 -21.93 -32.96 41.15
N VAL A 56 -23.08 -32.48 41.65
CA VAL A 56 -24.02 -31.65 40.87
C VAL A 56 -23.43 -30.26 40.61
N LEU A 57 -22.84 -29.62 41.63
CA LEU A 57 -22.18 -28.33 41.49
C LEU A 57 -20.94 -28.44 40.59
N ASN A 58 -20.19 -29.53 40.66
CA ASN A 58 -19.07 -29.79 39.76
C ASN A 58 -19.55 -29.92 38.30
N LEU A 59 -20.64 -30.65 38.05
CA LEU A 59 -21.22 -30.76 36.71
C LEU A 59 -21.68 -29.40 36.16
N ILE A 60 -22.40 -28.62 36.97
CA ILE A 60 -22.82 -27.25 36.62
C ILE A 60 -21.59 -26.38 36.32
N SER A 61 -20.57 -26.45 37.18
CA SER A 61 -19.33 -25.69 37.02
C SER A 61 -18.59 -26.08 35.73
N SER A 62 -18.47 -27.36 35.41
CA SER A 62 -17.86 -27.84 34.17
C SER A 62 -18.64 -27.37 32.94
N ILE A 63 -19.97 -27.37 32.98
CA ILE A 63 -20.82 -26.84 31.89
C ILE A 63 -20.61 -25.34 31.71
N LEU A 64 -20.55 -24.57 32.80
CA LEU A 64 -20.29 -23.13 32.75
C LEU A 64 -18.90 -22.83 32.20
N VAL A 65 -17.87 -23.56 32.65
CA VAL A 65 -16.51 -23.45 32.13
C VAL A 65 -16.46 -23.77 30.64
N PHE A 66 -17.14 -24.82 30.19
CA PHE A 66 -17.25 -25.15 28.77
C PHE A 66 -17.86 -24.00 27.95
N TYR A 67 -18.97 -23.40 28.41
CA TYR A 67 -19.58 -22.26 27.73
C TYR A 67 -18.69 -21.02 27.73
N ALA A 68 -17.98 -20.75 28.82
CA ALA A 68 -17.01 -19.66 28.90
C ALA A 68 -15.86 -19.87 27.90
N LEU A 69 -15.29 -21.08 27.84
CA LEU A 69 -14.24 -21.42 26.87
C LEU A 69 -14.75 -21.31 25.43
N LYS A 70 -15.97 -21.78 25.15
CA LYS A 70 -16.59 -21.64 23.82
C LYS A 70 -16.73 -20.17 23.42
N ALA A 71 -17.24 -19.32 24.32
CA ALA A 71 -17.37 -17.89 24.05
C ALA A 71 -16.01 -17.21 23.84
N GLN A 72 -14.97 -17.62 24.56
CA GLN A 72 -13.59 -17.15 24.36
C GLN A 72 -13.05 -17.56 22.98
N VAL A 73 -13.26 -18.81 22.56
CA VAL A 73 -12.87 -19.28 21.22
C VAL A 73 -13.60 -18.50 20.13
N ASP A 74 -14.91 -18.31 20.28
CA ASP A 74 -15.71 -17.54 19.33
C ASP A 74 -15.25 -16.07 19.23
N ALA A 75 -14.93 -15.44 20.36
CA ALA A 75 -14.37 -14.08 20.39
C ALA A 75 -13.00 -14.01 19.71
N ASN A 76 -12.11 -14.98 19.97
CA ASN A 76 -10.80 -15.04 19.34
C ASN A 76 -10.89 -15.20 17.82
N ASN A 77 -11.80 -16.05 17.33
CA ASN A 77 -12.05 -16.23 15.91
C ASN A 77 -12.51 -14.91 15.26
N GLN A 78 -13.42 -14.17 15.90
CA GLN A 78 -13.87 -12.87 15.40
C GLN A 78 -12.74 -11.83 15.35
N ILE A 79 -11.90 -11.80 16.40
CA ILE A 79 -10.72 -10.91 16.45
C ILE A 79 -9.75 -11.26 15.32
N GLN A 80 -9.49 -12.55 15.06
CA GLN A 80 -8.62 -12.98 13.97
C GLN A 80 -9.16 -12.53 12.61
N CYS A 81 -10.46 -12.73 12.33
CA CYS A 81 -11.06 -12.25 11.09
C CYS A 81 -10.92 -10.72 10.93
N GLN A 82 -11.14 -9.95 12.01
CA GLN A 82 -10.97 -8.50 11.98
C GLN A 82 -9.51 -8.09 11.70
N ILE A 83 -8.53 -8.76 12.31
CA ILE A 83 -7.11 -8.50 12.07
C ILE A 83 -6.74 -8.81 10.61
N GLU A 84 -7.24 -9.92 10.06
CA GLU A 84 -6.99 -10.28 8.66
C GLU A 84 -7.58 -9.26 7.68
N ASP A 85 -8.80 -8.79 7.92
CA ASP A 85 -9.45 -7.76 7.10
C ASP A 85 -8.74 -6.40 7.22
N GLN A 86 -8.29 -6.04 8.42
CA GLN A 86 -7.47 -4.85 8.65
C GLN A 86 -6.13 -4.95 7.93
N LYS A 87 -5.47 -6.12 7.96
CA LYS A 87 -4.19 -6.34 7.29
C LYS A 87 -4.33 -6.16 5.78
N LYS A 88 -5.35 -6.75 5.16
CA LYS A 88 -5.64 -6.57 3.72
C LYS A 88 -5.90 -5.10 3.38
N THR A 89 -6.69 -4.41 4.20
CA THR A 89 -6.98 -2.99 4.00
C THR A 89 -5.72 -2.14 4.11
N LYS A 90 -4.88 -2.43 5.10
CA LYS A 90 -3.62 -1.74 5.32
C LYS A 90 -2.62 -1.98 4.19
N GLU A 91 -2.51 -3.21 3.69
CA GLU A 91 -1.64 -3.51 2.54
C GLU A 91 -2.01 -2.68 1.30
N VAL A 92 -3.31 -2.53 1.01
CA VAL A 92 -3.80 -1.68 -0.10
C VAL A 92 -3.52 -0.19 0.16
N GLN A 93 -3.68 0.25 1.41
CA GLN A 93 -3.39 1.63 1.80
C GLN A 93 -1.89 1.95 1.69
N ASP A 94 -1.03 1.08 2.21
CA ASP A 94 0.43 1.19 2.17
C ASP A 94 0.91 1.20 0.70
N GLU A 95 0.34 0.37 -0.18
CA GLU A 95 0.62 0.40 -1.63
C GLU A 95 0.26 1.77 -2.24
N SER A 96 -0.92 2.30 -1.92
CA SER A 96 -1.35 3.62 -2.40
C SER A 96 -0.42 4.74 -1.91
N GLU A 97 0.01 4.71 -0.65
CA GLU A 97 0.93 5.70 -0.08
C GLU A 97 2.32 5.63 -0.73
N ASN A 98 2.83 4.42 -0.98
CA ASN A 98 4.09 4.22 -1.67
C ASN A 98 4.05 4.77 -3.11
N LEU A 99 2.93 4.58 -3.83
CA LEU A 99 2.76 5.13 -5.17
C LEU A 99 2.66 6.66 -5.17
N HIS A 100 2.00 7.24 -4.17
CA HIS A 100 1.98 8.70 -3.97
C HIS A 100 3.39 9.24 -3.69
N LEU A 101 4.18 8.57 -2.85
CA LEU A 101 5.57 8.96 -2.58
C LEU A 101 6.43 8.88 -3.85
N LEU A 102 6.27 7.80 -4.62
CA LEU A 102 6.98 7.62 -5.89
C LEU A 102 6.63 8.72 -6.90
N TYR A 103 5.35 9.10 -7.00
CA TYR A 103 4.93 10.24 -7.81
C TYR A 103 5.56 11.56 -7.34
N ARG A 104 5.57 11.83 -6.03
CA ARG A 104 6.19 13.05 -5.48
C ARG A 104 7.68 13.10 -5.80
N TYR A 105 8.39 12.00 -5.61
CA TYR A 105 9.80 11.90 -5.97
C TYR A 105 10.00 12.16 -7.47
N LEU A 106 9.17 11.59 -8.34
CA LEU A 106 9.22 11.84 -9.78
C LEU A 106 8.99 13.33 -10.11
N ASP A 107 7.95 13.96 -9.56
CA ASP A 107 7.65 15.37 -9.79
C ASP A 107 8.80 16.29 -9.31
N GLU A 108 9.34 16.02 -8.13
CA GLU A 108 10.48 16.76 -7.58
C GLU A 108 11.73 16.62 -8.47
N ASN A 109 12.05 15.41 -8.95
CA ASN A 109 13.18 15.19 -9.86
C ASN A 109 12.95 15.88 -11.21
N ILE A 110 11.75 15.83 -11.78
CA ILE A 110 11.44 16.53 -13.03
C ILE A 110 11.65 18.03 -12.85
N ASN A 111 11.10 18.62 -11.79
CA ASN A 111 11.15 20.07 -11.57
C ASN A 111 12.55 20.58 -11.17
N SER A 112 13.34 19.76 -10.46
CA SER A 112 14.71 20.10 -10.06
C SER A 112 15.77 19.73 -11.10
N PHE A 113 15.42 18.91 -12.10
CA PHE A 113 16.32 18.56 -13.19
C PHE A 113 16.90 19.82 -13.81
N ASN A 114 18.22 19.90 -13.84
CA ASN A 114 18.94 21.05 -14.32
C ASN A 114 19.83 20.68 -15.49
N PHE A 115 19.91 21.58 -16.46
CA PHE A 115 20.73 21.36 -17.64
C PHE A 115 21.31 22.68 -18.14
N SER A 116 22.56 22.61 -18.57
CA SER A 116 23.29 23.74 -19.14
C SER A 116 23.72 23.46 -20.57
N SER A 117 24.47 22.38 -20.81
CA SER A 117 24.91 21.96 -22.14
C SER A 117 25.57 20.58 -22.11
N LEU A 118 25.45 19.84 -23.21
CA LEU A 118 26.37 18.75 -23.56
C LEU A 118 27.76 19.31 -23.92
N PRO A 119 28.81 18.47 -23.99
CA PRO A 119 30.17 18.93 -24.25
C PRO A 119 30.26 19.70 -25.57
N LYS A 120 30.75 20.95 -25.50
CA LYS A 120 30.68 21.94 -26.57
C LYS A 120 31.50 21.54 -27.80
N GLU A 121 32.51 20.71 -27.63
CA GLU A 121 33.36 20.14 -28.66
C GLU A 121 32.59 19.20 -29.60
N TYR A 122 31.53 18.55 -29.11
CA TYR A 122 30.68 17.65 -29.89
C TYR A 122 29.41 18.31 -30.42
N LEU A 123 29.16 19.58 -30.09
CA LEU A 123 27.98 20.32 -30.53
C LEU A 123 28.24 21.04 -31.85
N ARG A 124 27.40 20.79 -32.86
CA ARG A 124 27.37 21.53 -34.14
C ARG A 124 26.14 22.43 -34.23
N ASN A 125 26.18 23.38 -35.17
CA ASN A 125 25.08 24.33 -35.42
C ASN A 125 24.67 25.14 -34.17
N LYS A 126 25.67 25.67 -33.47
CA LYS A 126 25.56 26.38 -32.18
C LYS A 126 24.72 27.66 -32.20
N LYS A 127 24.33 28.17 -33.38
CA LYS A 127 23.62 29.45 -33.52
C LYS A 127 22.25 29.48 -32.82
N SER A 128 21.61 28.33 -32.64
CA SER A 128 20.31 28.20 -31.95
C SER A 128 20.40 27.77 -30.49
N LEU A 129 21.61 27.55 -29.96
CA LEU A 129 21.80 26.98 -28.63
C LEU A 129 21.97 28.07 -27.57
N ILE A 130 21.17 27.99 -26.51
CA ILE A 130 21.29 28.85 -25.34
C ILE A 130 22.40 28.29 -24.46
N PHE A 131 23.60 28.84 -24.62
CA PHE A 131 24.72 28.56 -23.72
C PHE A 131 24.69 29.54 -22.54
N ASN A 132 25.10 29.05 -21.35
CA ASN A 132 25.32 29.85 -20.13
C ASN A 132 24.07 30.28 -19.34
N LYS A 133 22.93 29.62 -19.55
CA LYS A 133 21.78 29.72 -18.64
C LYS A 133 21.51 28.35 -18.04
N ASN A 134 21.56 28.25 -16.72
CA ASN A 134 21.09 27.04 -16.04
C ASN A 134 19.57 26.97 -16.22
N LEU A 135 19.12 26.01 -17.02
CA LEU A 135 17.70 25.72 -17.17
C LEU A 135 17.29 24.69 -16.12
N THR A 136 16.01 24.74 -15.74
CA THR A 136 15.41 23.78 -14.82
C THR A 136 14.07 23.28 -15.36
N GLY A 137 13.61 22.14 -14.86
CA GLY A 137 12.30 21.61 -15.19
C GLY A 137 12.15 21.27 -16.67
N GLY A 138 10.94 21.43 -17.20
CA GLY A 138 10.65 21.14 -18.61
C GLY A 138 11.56 21.85 -19.62
N LYS A 139 12.07 23.05 -19.32
CA LYS A 139 13.02 23.75 -20.22
C LYS A 139 14.39 23.06 -20.29
N ALA A 140 14.84 22.48 -19.17
CA ALA A 140 16.06 21.67 -19.15
C ALA A 140 15.89 20.40 -19.97
N PHE A 141 14.74 19.71 -19.82
CA PHE A 141 14.38 18.56 -20.65
C PHE A 141 14.36 18.93 -22.14
N GLU A 142 13.75 20.07 -22.50
CA GLU A 142 13.70 20.56 -23.88
C GLU A 142 15.08 20.77 -24.47
N GLN A 143 15.93 21.54 -23.78
CA GLN A 143 17.24 21.87 -24.31
C GLN A 143 18.13 20.62 -24.41
N LEU A 144 18.07 19.71 -23.44
CA LEU A 144 18.81 18.45 -23.51
C LEU A 144 18.32 17.58 -24.67
N THR A 145 17.00 17.41 -24.81
CA THR A 145 16.38 16.66 -25.91
C THR A 145 16.80 17.22 -27.27
N GLN A 146 16.76 18.54 -27.43
CA GLN A 146 17.17 19.21 -28.66
C GLN A 146 18.66 19.00 -28.95
N GLN A 147 19.51 19.11 -27.92
CA GLN A 147 20.95 18.89 -28.07
C GLN A 147 21.27 17.44 -28.45
N MET A 148 20.65 16.46 -27.79
CA MET A 148 20.79 15.04 -28.13
C MET A 148 20.30 14.74 -29.54
N ARG A 149 19.10 15.23 -29.92
CA ARG A 149 18.46 14.89 -31.18
C ARG A 149 19.16 15.50 -32.39
N CYS A 150 19.59 16.77 -32.32
CA CYS A 150 19.96 17.54 -33.51
C CYS A 150 21.38 18.13 -33.48
N HIS A 151 21.97 18.35 -32.30
CA HIS A 151 23.22 19.12 -32.20
C HIS A 151 24.43 18.28 -31.83
N PHE A 152 24.26 17.14 -31.16
CA PHE A 152 25.35 16.28 -30.74
C PHE A 152 25.89 15.42 -31.89
N HIS A 153 27.20 15.49 -32.13
CA HIS A 153 27.92 14.78 -33.19
C HIS A 153 29.20 14.12 -32.64
N GLY A 154 29.17 13.70 -31.36
CA GLY A 154 30.25 12.94 -30.73
C GLY A 154 30.00 11.44 -30.77
N PRO A 155 30.93 10.63 -30.23
CA PRO A 155 30.72 9.20 -30.03
C PRO A 155 29.51 8.94 -29.12
N GLN A 156 28.76 7.88 -29.41
CA GLN A 156 27.60 7.46 -28.61
C GLN A 156 27.94 7.21 -27.13
N GLN A 157 29.12 6.65 -26.86
CA GLN A 157 29.63 6.43 -25.50
C GLN A 157 29.67 7.72 -24.67
N VAL A 158 30.04 8.86 -25.28
CA VAL A 158 30.11 10.15 -24.57
C VAL A 158 28.71 10.63 -24.15
N LEU A 159 27.68 10.35 -24.95
CA LEU A 159 26.30 10.62 -24.58
C LEU A 159 25.86 9.72 -23.42
N GLU A 160 26.17 8.43 -23.48
CA GLU A 160 25.76 7.44 -22.49
C GLU A 160 26.43 7.66 -21.12
N GLU A 161 27.70 8.06 -21.12
CA GLU A 161 28.45 8.39 -19.90
C GLU A 161 28.12 9.79 -19.36
N ASN A 162 27.35 10.60 -20.10
CA ASN A 162 27.00 11.93 -19.65
C ASN A 162 25.98 11.88 -18.50
N GLN A 163 26.31 12.57 -17.40
CA GLN A 163 25.46 12.62 -16.21
C GLN A 163 24.03 13.12 -16.51
N PHE A 164 23.87 14.19 -17.30
CA PHE A 164 22.54 14.75 -17.58
C PHE A 164 21.67 13.79 -18.41
N VAL A 165 22.29 13.05 -19.33
CA VAL A 165 21.62 12.04 -20.14
C VAL A 165 21.21 10.85 -19.28
N SER A 166 22.09 10.41 -18.38
CA SER A 166 21.81 9.33 -17.43
C SER A 166 20.69 9.67 -16.45
N GLU A 167 20.68 10.90 -15.92
CA GLU A 167 19.61 11.41 -15.05
C GLU A 167 18.29 11.51 -15.81
N TYR A 168 18.28 12.08 -17.01
CA TYR A 168 17.11 12.13 -17.89
C TYR A 168 16.53 10.73 -18.16
N PHE A 169 17.40 9.76 -18.50
CA PHE A 169 16.98 8.37 -18.71
C PHE A 169 16.44 7.72 -17.44
N SER A 170 17.03 8.00 -16.29
CA SER A 170 16.58 7.50 -14.99
C SER A 170 15.20 8.03 -14.63
N ILE A 171 14.93 9.32 -14.87
CA ILE A 171 13.62 9.95 -14.64
C ILE A 171 12.56 9.32 -15.55
N LEU A 172 12.88 9.09 -16.82
CA LEU A 172 11.97 8.41 -17.74
C LEU A 172 11.68 6.97 -17.31
N THR A 173 12.71 6.23 -16.88
CA THR A 173 12.55 4.85 -16.41
C THR A 173 11.69 4.79 -15.15
N LEU A 174 11.90 5.72 -14.21
CA LEU A 174 11.09 5.87 -13.02
C LEU A 174 9.62 6.14 -13.37
N MET A 175 9.38 6.97 -14.37
CA MET A 175 8.04 7.27 -14.86
C MET A 175 7.36 6.05 -15.50
N ASP A 176 8.06 5.29 -16.36
CA ASP A 176 7.53 4.06 -16.97
C ASP A 176 7.19 3.01 -15.91
N GLU A 177 8.05 2.85 -14.90
CA GLU A 177 7.81 1.94 -13.77
C GLU A 177 6.60 2.39 -12.94
N LEU A 178 6.49 3.68 -12.61
CA LEU A 178 5.34 4.21 -11.88
C LEU A 178 4.03 3.98 -12.65
N ILE A 179 4.01 4.26 -13.96
CA ILE A 179 2.83 3.99 -14.81
C ILE A 179 2.51 2.50 -14.79
N THR A 180 3.51 1.64 -14.95
CA THR A 180 3.34 0.18 -14.94
C THR A 180 2.69 -0.28 -13.63
N LYS A 181 3.18 0.20 -12.48
CA LYS A 181 2.58 -0.10 -11.18
C LYS A 181 1.16 0.45 -11.05
N LEU A 182 0.89 1.67 -11.51
CA LEU A 182 -0.44 2.28 -11.46
C LEU A 182 -1.48 1.51 -12.30
N LEU A 183 -1.07 0.97 -13.45
CA LEU A 183 -1.96 0.19 -14.32
C LEU A 183 -2.40 -1.13 -13.68
N ILE A 184 -1.53 -1.78 -12.89
CA ILE A 184 -1.83 -3.06 -12.23
C ILE A 184 -2.44 -2.88 -10.82
N CYS A 185 -2.28 -1.71 -10.20
CA CYS A 185 -2.72 -1.45 -8.83
C CYS A 185 -4.26 -1.53 -8.69
N LYS A 186 -4.71 -1.99 -7.50
CA LYS A 186 -6.13 -1.99 -7.07
C LYS A 186 -6.47 -0.84 -6.12
N CYS A 187 -5.59 0.17 -6.01
CA CYS A 187 -5.72 1.32 -5.14
C CYS A 187 -6.79 2.32 -5.63
N ALA A 188 -7.47 2.99 -4.69
CA ALA A 188 -8.59 3.89 -4.97
C ALA A 188 -8.20 5.17 -5.75
N ASN A 189 -6.94 5.61 -5.65
CA ASN A 189 -6.47 6.88 -6.21
C ASN A 189 -5.62 6.73 -7.48
N LYS A 190 -5.54 5.52 -8.04
CA LYS A 190 -4.66 5.25 -9.18
C LYS A 190 -4.95 6.14 -10.39
N ASP A 191 -6.22 6.43 -10.66
CA ASP A 191 -6.64 7.22 -11.83
C ASP A 191 -6.18 8.68 -11.68
N ILE A 192 -6.26 9.24 -10.47
CA ILE A 192 -5.76 10.59 -10.17
C ILE A 192 -4.25 10.64 -10.39
N LEU A 193 -3.51 9.68 -9.82
CA LEU A 193 -2.06 9.61 -9.99
C LEU A 193 -1.67 9.46 -11.46
N LEU A 194 -2.40 8.65 -12.21
CA LEU A 194 -2.16 8.42 -13.62
C LEU A 194 -2.40 9.67 -14.46
N VAL A 195 -3.45 10.44 -14.17
CA VAL A 195 -3.68 11.76 -14.79
C VAL A 195 -2.53 12.72 -14.48
N LEU A 196 -2.05 12.75 -13.23
CA LEU A 196 -0.93 13.61 -12.84
C LEU A 196 0.37 13.22 -13.57
N VAL A 197 0.70 11.92 -13.62
CA VAL A 197 1.88 11.42 -14.34
C VAL A 197 1.75 11.71 -15.85
N LYS A 198 0.57 11.49 -16.43
CA LYS A 198 0.28 11.83 -17.83
C LYS A 198 0.51 13.31 -18.11
N HIS A 199 0.04 14.20 -17.22
CA HIS A 199 0.27 15.63 -17.34
C HIS A 199 1.77 15.97 -17.29
N GLN A 200 2.53 15.41 -16.33
CA GLN A 200 3.97 15.62 -16.26
C GLN A 200 4.68 15.19 -17.54
N PHE A 201 4.38 13.99 -18.03
CA PHE A 201 4.96 13.47 -19.26
C PHE A 201 4.63 14.38 -20.45
N LEU A 202 3.35 14.66 -20.69
CA LEU A 202 2.93 15.41 -21.87
C LEU A 202 3.49 16.83 -21.90
N TYR A 203 3.44 17.56 -20.79
CA TYR A 203 3.79 18.98 -20.78
C TYR A 203 5.24 19.29 -20.44
N LYS A 204 5.93 18.43 -19.68
CA LYS A 204 7.32 18.67 -19.28
C LYS A 204 8.32 17.90 -20.14
N ILE A 205 7.90 16.82 -20.79
CA ILE A 205 8.79 15.92 -21.53
C ILE A 205 8.37 15.86 -23.00
N ALA A 206 7.16 15.36 -23.30
CA ALA A 206 6.72 15.04 -24.66
C ALA A 206 6.52 16.27 -25.53
N ASN A 207 5.93 17.35 -25.03
CA ASN A 207 5.75 18.60 -25.79
C ASN A 207 7.09 19.18 -26.29
N ASN A 208 8.19 18.82 -25.63
CA ASN A 208 9.53 19.26 -25.99
C ASN A 208 10.20 18.35 -27.04
N ILE A 209 9.65 17.17 -27.26
CA ILE A 209 10.00 16.26 -28.34
C ILE A 209 9.05 16.61 -29.49
N LYS A 210 9.45 17.54 -30.37
CA LYS A 210 8.63 17.98 -31.51
C LYS A 210 7.93 16.79 -32.20
N GLY A 211 6.60 16.77 -32.11
CA GLY A 211 5.72 15.77 -32.70
C GLY A 211 4.95 14.99 -31.63
N ASN A 212 3.66 15.27 -31.48
CA ASN A 212 2.75 14.52 -30.59
C ASN A 212 2.51 13.06 -31.04
N ASP A 213 3.32 12.54 -31.96
CA ASP A 213 3.12 11.25 -32.60
C ASP A 213 4.29 10.32 -32.29
N ILE A 214 3.97 9.09 -31.85
CA ILE A 214 4.94 8.03 -31.53
C ILE A 214 5.89 7.77 -32.71
N ASP A 215 5.38 8.01 -33.92
CA ASP A 215 6.07 7.83 -35.19
C ASP A 215 7.08 8.95 -35.51
N THR A 216 7.16 10.02 -34.71
CA THR A 216 8.12 11.13 -34.90
C THR A 216 9.46 10.92 -34.19
N LEU A 217 9.59 9.84 -33.41
CA LEU A 217 10.84 9.41 -32.77
C LEU A 217 11.67 8.51 -33.70
N VAL A 218 11.79 8.87 -34.97
CA VAL A 218 12.60 8.15 -35.95
C VAL A 218 13.97 8.81 -36.08
N VAL A 219 14.98 8.01 -36.41
CA VAL A 219 16.29 8.51 -36.79
C VAL A 219 16.19 9.05 -38.21
N GLU A 220 16.43 10.34 -38.39
CA GLU A 220 16.36 11.01 -39.69
C GLU A 220 17.75 11.41 -40.15
N TYR A 221 18.07 11.20 -41.43
CA TYR A 221 19.31 11.70 -42.00
C TYR A 221 19.19 13.20 -42.26
N CYS A 222 20.13 13.99 -41.72
CA CYS A 222 20.18 15.43 -41.92
C CYS A 222 21.19 15.75 -43.03
N ASP A 223 20.73 16.34 -44.13
CA ASP A 223 21.57 16.70 -45.28
C ASP A 223 22.63 17.77 -44.93
N ASP A 224 22.27 18.75 -44.08
CA ASP A 224 23.19 19.80 -43.64
C ASP A 224 24.35 19.25 -42.81
N CYS A 225 24.05 18.28 -41.95
CA CYS A 225 25.03 17.69 -41.03
C CYS A 225 25.73 16.45 -41.61
N LYS A 226 25.17 15.89 -42.69
CA LYS A 226 25.55 14.61 -43.32
C LYS A 226 25.58 13.44 -42.35
N CYS A 227 24.66 13.40 -41.39
CA CYS A 227 24.57 12.34 -40.39
C CYS A 227 23.15 12.11 -39.91
N ASN A 228 22.95 10.98 -39.24
CA ASN A 228 21.69 10.60 -38.61
C ASN A 228 21.45 11.37 -37.31
N HIS A 229 20.26 11.94 -37.18
CA HIS A 229 19.76 12.70 -36.04
C HIS A 229 18.63 11.94 -35.36
N GLY A 230 18.60 11.95 -34.03
CA GLY A 230 17.63 11.19 -33.26
C GLY A 230 18.06 11.07 -31.81
N LEU A 231 17.13 10.66 -30.94
CA LEU A 231 17.47 10.34 -29.56
C LEU A 231 18.25 9.01 -29.47
N PRO A 232 19.02 8.78 -28.41
CA PRO A 232 19.55 7.46 -28.09
C PRO A 232 18.45 6.38 -28.07
N GLU A 233 18.79 5.16 -28.46
CA GLU A 233 17.81 4.07 -28.62
C GLU A 233 17.10 3.71 -27.32
N ASN A 234 17.85 3.58 -26.23
CA ASN A 234 17.31 3.35 -24.89
C ASN A 234 16.27 4.42 -24.49
N ILE A 235 16.59 5.70 -24.70
CA ILE A 235 15.68 6.82 -24.40
C ILE A 235 14.43 6.76 -25.29
N ARG A 236 14.59 6.53 -26.60
CA ARG A 236 13.45 6.34 -27.51
C ARG A 236 12.52 5.23 -27.03
N ASN A 237 13.08 4.07 -26.69
CA ASN A 237 12.28 2.90 -26.34
C ASN A 237 11.46 3.15 -25.08
N VAL A 238 12.04 3.78 -24.06
CA VAL A 238 11.31 4.15 -22.83
C VAL A 238 10.21 5.17 -23.13
N ILE A 239 10.49 6.21 -23.92
CA ILE A 239 9.47 7.22 -24.29
C ILE A 239 8.32 6.57 -25.06
N LYS A 240 8.61 5.66 -26.00
CA LYS A 240 7.58 4.92 -26.76
C LYS A 240 6.74 4.03 -25.84
N ASN A 241 7.37 3.36 -24.86
CA ASN A 241 6.66 2.55 -23.88
C ASN A 241 5.70 3.41 -23.04
N ILE A 242 6.17 4.55 -22.53
CA ILE A 242 5.35 5.50 -21.78
C ILE A 242 4.18 5.98 -22.63
N GLN A 243 4.44 6.45 -23.86
CA GLN A 243 3.37 6.92 -24.77
C GLN A 243 2.33 5.84 -25.02
N LYS A 244 2.75 4.63 -25.36
CA LYS A 244 1.85 3.49 -25.59
C LYS A 244 0.96 3.23 -24.38
N ARG A 245 1.56 3.12 -23.18
CA ARG A 245 0.82 2.89 -21.94
C ARG A 245 -0.16 4.01 -21.62
N LEU A 246 0.17 5.27 -21.93
CA LEU A 246 -0.69 6.42 -21.64
C LEU A 246 -1.84 6.61 -22.66
N ILE A 247 -1.73 6.03 -23.86
CA ILE A 247 -2.81 5.97 -24.87
C ILE A 247 -3.87 4.93 -24.47
N ASP A 248 -3.43 3.81 -23.91
CA ASP A 248 -4.32 2.73 -23.46
C ASP A 248 -5.18 3.13 -22.23
N VAL A 249 -4.85 4.25 -21.59
CA VAL A 249 -5.59 4.83 -20.47
C VAL A 249 -6.69 5.76 -21.00
N LYS A 250 -7.92 5.24 -21.05
CA LYS A 250 -9.15 5.99 -21.36
C LYS A 250 -9.68 6.72 -20.14
#